data_AF-A0A7X7MR57-F1
#
_entry.id   AF-A0A7X7MR57-F1
#
_cell.length_a   1.000
_cell.length_b   1.000
_cell.length_c   1.000
_cell.angle_alpha   90.00
_cell.angle_beta   90.00
_cell.angle_gamma   90.00
#
_symmetry.space_group_name_H-M   'P 1'
#
loop_
_entity.id
_entity.type
_entity.pdbx_description
1 polymer ?
#
loop_
_entity_poly.entity_id
_entity_poly.type
_entity_poly.pdbx_seq_one_letter_code
_entity_poly.pdbx_strand_id
1 'polypeptide(L)'
;MTRRWLNQETFASQEEFCSTFKVDVPDRFNFAFDVVDEIAAADPDRRALVWCDDQGGERVFTMAEIARESMRAAHVFKSMGIGKGDAVMLMLRRRYEFWFALLGLCRLGAIAIPATTQLMKKDVA
;
A
#
# COMPACT_ATOMS: atom_id res chain seq x y z
N MET A 1 -15.67 6.16 -2.80
CA MET A 1 -15.08 4.80 -2.78
C MET A 1 -14.97 4.26 -1.36
N THR A 2 -14.41 5.00 -0.40
CA THR A 2 -14.36 4.61 1.03
C THR A 2 -15.73 4.50 1.71
N ARG A 3 -16.75 5.17 1.16
CA ARG A 3 -18.15 5.17 1.63
C ARG A 3 -18.71 3.78 1.91
N ARG A 4 -18.26 2.76 1.16
CA ARG A 4 -18.80 1.40 1.24
C ARG A 4 -18.39 0.64 2.51
N TRP A 5 -17.44 1.16 3.28
CA TRP A 5 -16.95 0.54 4.51
C TRP A 5 -17.21 1.41 5.74
N LEU A 6 -18.01 2.47 5.63
CA LEU A 6 -18.26 3.41 6.73
C LEU A 6 -19.75 3.47 7.01
N ASN A 7 -20.12 3.40 8.29
CA ASN A 7 -21.52 3.53 8.69
C ASN A 7 -22.06 4.96 8.52
N GLN A 8 -21.20 5.98 8.69
CA GLN A 8 -21.50 7.39 8.44
C GLN A 8 -20.22 8.20 8.19
N GLU A 9 -20.30 9.32 7.46
CA GLU A 9 -19.14 10.17 7.12
C GLU A 9 -19.10 11.50 7.87
N THR A 10 -20.24 11.90 8.46
CA THR A 10 -20.43 13.19 9.12
C THR A 10 -20.93 12.97 10.54
N PHE A 11 -20.44 13.79 11.46
CA PHE A 11 -20.71 13.71 12.89
C PHE A 11 -20.98 15.11 13.40
N ALA A 12 -21.97 15.27 14.28
CA ALA A 12 -22.32 16.56 14.87
C ALA A 12 -21.32 16.99 15.96
N SER A 13 -20.60 16.03 16.56
CA SER A 13 -19.55 16.28 17.54
C SER A 13 -18.47 15.20 17.53
N GLN A 14 -17.33 15.47 18.16
CA GLN A 14 -16.29 14.47 18.40
C GLN A 14 -16.81 13.32 19.29
N GLU A 15 -17.68 13.63 20.24
CA GLU A 15 -18.24 12.65 21.19
C GLU A 15 -19.16 11.65 20.48
N GLU A 16 -19.95 12.12 19.52
CA GLU A 16 -20.70 11.27 18.61
C GLU A 16 -19.74 10.42 17.76
N PHE A 17 -18.74 11.04 17.13
CA PHE A 17 -17.73 10.31 16.34
C PHE A 17 -17.09 9.16 17.11
N CYS A 18 -16.63 9.42 18.33
CA CYS A 18 -15.99 8.39 19.15
C CYS A 18 -16.94 7.27 19.58
N SER A 19 -18.25 7.53 19.69
CA SER A 19 -19.24 6.55 20.16
C SER A 19 -19.93 5.78 19.02
N THR A 20 -20.04 6.36 17.83
CA THR A 20 -20.83 5.80 16.72
C THR A 20 -20.02 5.38 15.51
N PHE A 21 -18.80 5.89 15.31
CA PHE A 21 -17.99 5.55 14.14
C PHE A 21 -17.68 4.05 14.11
N LYS A 22 -18.03 3.41 13.00
CA LYS A 22 -17.74 2.01 12.73
C LYS A 22 -17.27 1.83 11.31
N VAL A 23 -16.27 0.98 11.15
CA VAL A 23 -15.85 0.48 9.84
C VAL A 23 -16.56 -0.84 9.59
N ASP A 24 -17.31 -0.91 8.50
CA ASP A 24 -17.91 -2.15 8.01
C ASP A 24 -16.81 -2.97 7.32
N VAL A 25 -16.16 -3.83 8.11
CA VAL A 25 -15.05 -4.67 7.65
C VAL A 25 -15.61 -5.90 6.93
N PRO A 26 -15.34 -6.08 5.62
CA PRO A 26 -15.79 -7.27 4.91
C PRO A 26 -14.97 -8.50 5.32
N ASP A 27 -15.55 -9.70 5.14
CA ASP A 27 -14.88 -10.99 5.42
C ASP A 27 -13.54 -11.14 4.69
N ARG A 28 -13.41 -10.49 3.53
CA ARG A 28 -12.18 -10.46 2.72
C ARG A 28 -11.91 -9.03 2.30
N PHE A 29 -10.72 -8.55 2.66
CA PHE A 29 -10.20 -7.26 2.26
C PHE A 29 -8.72 -7.37 1.91
N ASN A 30 -8.30 -6.73 0.83
CA ASN A 30 -6.93 -6.56 0.41
C ASN A 30 -6.75 -5.15 -0.16
N PHE A 31 -5.92 -4.34 0.49
CA PHE A 31 -5.74 -2.93 0.13
C PHE A 31 -5.27 -2.70 -1.32
N ALA A 32 -4.45 -3.59 -1.87
CA ALA A 32 -3.97 -3.44 -3.25
C ALA A 32 -5.08 -3.67 -4.28
N PHE A 33 -6.02 -4.57 -4.01
CA PHE A 33 -7.17 -4.82 -4.89
C PHE A 33 -8.33 -3.86 -4.59
N ASP A 34 -8.79 -3.83 -3.36
CA ASP A 34 -10.04 -3.16 -2.98
C ASP A 34 -9.93 -1.64 -2.90
N VAL A 35 -8.71 -1.10 -2.86
CA VAL A 35 -8.44 0.35 -2.83
C VAL A 35 -7.62 0.79 -4.03
N VAL A 36 -6.42 0.24 -4.24
CA VAL A 36 -5.53 0.76 -5.29
C VAL A 36 -6.08 0.47 -6.69
N ASP A 37 -6.44 -0.77 -6.99
CA ASP A 37 -6.98 -1.11 -8.32
C ASP A 37 -8.33 -0.46 -8.59
N GLU A 38 -9.19 -0.40 -7.57
CA GLU A 38 -10.51 0.21 -7.69
C GLU A 38 -10.42 1.74 -7.94
N ILE A 39 -9.49 2.45 -7.28
CA ILE A 39 -9.25 3.86 -7.62
C ILE A 39 -8.63 3.98 -9.01
N ALA A 40 -7.65 3.15 -9.34
CA ALA A 40 -7.01 3.17 -10.66
C ALA A 40 -7.99 2.89 -11.81
N ALA A 41 -9.00 2.04 -11.59
CA ALA A 41 -10.05 1.77 -12.56
C ALA A 41 -11.04 2.95 -12.69
N ALA A 42 -11.37 3.62 -11.59
CA ALA A 42 -12.32 4.73 -11.58
C ALA A 42 -11.70 6.07 -12.04
N ASP A 43 -10.45 6.32 -11.69
CA ASP A 43 -9.72 7.56 -11.96
C ASP A 43 -8.21 7.26 -12.16
N PRO A 44 -7.84 6.75 -13.36
CA PRO A 44 -6.49 6.25 -13.64
C PRO A 44 -5.42 7.34 -13.56
N ASP A 45 -5.76 8.57 -13.90
CA ASP A 45 -4.84 9.73 -13.93
C ASP A 45 -4.73 10.42 -12.57
N ARG A 46 -5.50 9.98 -11.57
CA ARG A 46 -5.41 10.49 -10.21
C ARG A 46 -3.98 10.38 -9.70
N ARG A 47 -3.41 11.50 -9.25
CA ARG A 47 -2.09 11.51 -8.58
C ARG A 47 -2.14 10.64 -7.33
N ALA A 48 -1.25 9.67 -7.25
CA ALA A 48 -1.15 8.70 -6.15
C ALA A 48 0.08 8.95 -5.28
N LEU A 49 1.24 9.18 -5.90
CA LEU A 49 2.50 9.42 -5.21
C LEU A 49 3.24 10.57 -5.86
N VAL A 50 3.69 11.53 -5.07
CA VAL A 50 4.59 12.60 -5.47
C VAL A 50 5.89 12.36 -4.70
N TRP A 51 6.94 12.01 -5.42
CA TRP A 51 8.25 11.70 -4.86
C TRP A 51 9.25 12.78 -5.27
N CYS A 52 10.11 13.16 -4.34
CA CYS A 52 11.25 14.04 -4.61
C CYS A 52 12.50 13.58 -3.86
N ASP A 53 13.66 14.09 -4.27
CA ASP A 53 14.92 13.92 -3.56
C ASP A 53 15.71 15.23 -3.36
N ASP A 54 16.78 15.13 -2.57
CA ASP A 54 17.64 16.26 -2.22
C ASP A 54 18.50 16.77 -3.39
N GLN A 55 18.47 16.09 -4.55
CA GLN A 55 19.19 16.46 -5.77
C GLN A 55 18.27 17.11 -6.81
N GLY A 56 17.03 17.44 -6.43
CA GLY A 56 16.03 18.04 -7.31
C GLY A 56 15.34 17.04 -8.24
N GLY A 57 15.51 15.73 -8.01
CA GLY A 57 14.74 14.71 -8.69
C GLY A 57 13.28 14.76 -8.25
N GLU A 58 12.35 14.65 -9.20
CA GLU A 58 10.92 14.58 -8.95
C GLU A 58 10.29 13.47 -9.80
N ARG A 59 9.34 12.74 -9.23
CA ARG A 59 8.45 11.84 -9.96
C ARG A 59 7.04 11.91 -9.40
N VAL A 60 6.06 12.06 -10.29
CA VAL A 60 4.64 11.93 -9.96
C VAL A 60 4.14 10.64 -10.59
N PHE A 61 3.51 9.80 -9.78
CA PHE A 61 2.87 8.57 -10.21
C PHE A 61 1.36 8.71 -10.13
N THR A 62 0.67 8.26 -11.17
CA THR A 62 -0.79 8.13 -11.15
C THR A 62 -1.23 6.82 -10.47
N MET A 63 -2.51 6.70 -10.13
CA MET A 63 -3.08 5.48 -9.57
C MET A 63 -2.91 4.29 -10.52
N ALA A 64 -3.10 4.50 -11.83
CA ALA A 64 -2.85 3.47 -12.84
C ALA A 64 -1.39 3.00 -12.87
N GLU A 65 -0.43 3.91 -12.68
CA GLU A 65 0.99 3.55 -12.62
C GLU A 65 1.33 2.78 -11.34
N ILE A 66 0.83 3.22 -10.18
CA ILE A 66 1.02 2.47 -8.92
C ILE A 66 0.41 1.06 -9.01
N ALA A 67 -0.80 0.92 -9.57
CA ALA A 67 -1.44 -0.37 -9.78
C ALA A 67 -0.59 -1.28 -10.69
N ARG A 68 -0.13 -0.76 -11.83
CA ARG A 68 0.72 -1.49 -12.78
C ARG A 68 2.06 -1.91 -12.18
N GLU A 69 2.79 -0.99 -11.55
CA GLU A 69 4.12 -1.29 -11.00
C GLU A 69 4.04 -2.24 -9.79
N SER A 70 3.02 -2.11 -8.94
CA SER A 70 2.78 -3.07 -7.85
C SER A 70 2.40 -4.46 -8.37
N MET A 71 1.64 -4.57 -9.46
CA MET A 71 1.34 -5.85 -10.11
C MET A 71 2.62 -6.50 -10.68
N ARG A 72 3.48 -5.71 -11.32
CA ARG A 72 4.79 -6.19 -11.80
C ARG A 72 5.65 -6.69 -10.64
N ALA A 73 5.71 -5.96 -9.52
CA ALA A 73 6.42 -6.40 -8.33
C ALA A 73 5.85 -7.73 -7.78
N ALA A 74 4.53 -7.88 -7.72
CA ALA A 74 3.89 -9.14 -7.32
C ALA A 74 4.31 -10.32 -8.21
N HIS A 75 4.37 -10.14 -9.54
CA HIS A 75 4.84 -11.18 -10.44
C HIS A 75 6.31 -11.55 -10.23
N VAL A 76 7.17 -10.56 -9.97
CA VAL A 76 8.60 -10.81 -9.66
C VAL A 76 8.72 -11.61 -8.36
N PHE A 77 8.06 -11.22 -7.28
CA PHE A 77 8.09 -11.96 -6.03
C PHE A 77 7.53 -13.38 -6.18
N LYS A 78 6.43 -13.54 -6.92
CA LYS A 78 5.86 -14.85 -7.22
C LYS A 78 6.84 -15.74 -8.00
N SER A 79 7.60 -15.18 -8.96
CA SER A 79 8.65 -15.94 -9.68
C SER A 79 9.81 -16.35 -8.78
N MET A 80 10.02 -15.68 -7.65
CA MET A 80 10.99 -16.05 -6.62
C MET A 80 10.43 -17.08 -5.63
N GLY A 81 9.20 -17.55 -5.82
CA GLY A 81 8.53 -18.52 -4.95
C GLY A 81 7.82 -17.91 -3.74
N ILE A 82 7.78 -16.58 -3.62
CA ILE A 82 7.09 -15.90 -2.51
C ILE A 82 5.57 -16.00 -2.69
N GLY A 83 4.87 -16.34 -1.63
CA GLY A 83 3.42 -16.47 -1.59
C GLY A 83 2.80 -16.03 -0.28
N LYS A 84 1.58 -16.51 -0.05
CA LYS A 84 0.78 -16.13 1.12
C LYS A 84 1.44 -16.60 2.41
N GLY A 85 1.63 -15.67 3.35
CA GLY A 85 2.22 -15.94 4.66
C GLY A 85 3.75 -15.83 4.72
N ASP A 86 4.45 -15.75 3.59
CA ASP A 86 5.90 -15.58 3.58
C ASP A 86 6.29 -14.18 4.06
N ALA A 87 7.29 -14.11 4.94
CA ALA A 87 7.81 -12.86 5.47
C ALA A 87 8.91 -12.29 4.56
N VAL A 88 8.75 -11.03 4.14
CA VAL A 88 9.69 -10.35 3.25
C VAL A 88 10.08 -9.00 3.84
N MET A 89 11.35 -8.85 4.18
CA MET A 89 11.88 -7.61 4.73
C MET A 89 12.17 -6.59 3.63
N LEU A 90 11.71 -5.34 3.83
CA LEU A 90 11.90 -4.23 2.91
C LEU A 90 12.79 -3.15 3.54
N MET A 91 14.04 -3.06 3.09
CA MET A 91 15.04 -2.06 3.54
C MET A 91 15.34 -1.03 2.43
N LEU A 92 14.32 -0.26 2.01
CA LEU A 92 14.39 0.56 0.78
C LEU A 92 14.51 2.09 1.00
N ARG A 93 14.65 2.58 2.25
CA ARG A 93 14.54 4.03 2.58
C ARG A 93 13.28 4.66 1.99
N ARG A 94 13.29 5.97 1.71
CA ARG A 94 12.19 6.73 1.07
C ARG A 94 12.22 6.63 -0.46
N ARG A 95 12.55 5.47 -1.01
CA ARG A 95 12.51 5.19 -2.45
C ARG A 95 11.08 4.86 -2.88
N TYR A 96 10.63 5.32 -4.04
CA TYR A 96 9.25 5.07 -4.49
C TYR A 96 8.99 3.59 -4.77
N GLU A 97 10.03 2.82 -5.08
CA GLU A 97 10.01 1.37 -5.26
C GLU A 97 9.55 0.63 -3.99
N PHE A 98 9.68 1.24 -2.81
CA PHE A 98 9.09 0.71 -1.56
C PHE A 98 7.59 0.49 -1.71
N TRP A 99 6.87 1.43 -2.34
CA TRP A 99 5.43 1.33 -2.52
C TRP A 99 5.06 0.22 -3.51
N PHE A 100 5.85 0.03 -4.56
CA PHE A 100 5.64 -1.06 -5.52
C PHE A 100 5.83 -2.41 -4.83
N ALA A 101 6.91 -2.54 -4.05
CA ALA A 101 7.23 -3.76 -3.32
C ALA A 101 6.17 -4.09 -2.26
N LEU A 102 5.79 -3.10 -1.43
CA LEU A 102 4.79 -3.25 -0.37
C LEU A 102 3.44 -3.71 -0.93
N LEU A 103 2.94 -3.02 -1.97
CA LEU A 103 1.67 -3.36 -2.60
C LEU A 103 1.77 -4.69 -3.35
N GLY A 104 2.90 -4.99 -3.99
CA GLY A 104 3.13 -6.27 -4.66
C GLY A 104 3.07 -7.46 -3.69
N LEU A 105 3.70 -7.34 -2.52
CA LEU A 105 3.61 -8.35 -1.45
C LEU A 105 2.19 -8.46 -0.90
N CYS A 106 1.50 -7.32 -0.72
CA CYS A 106 0.11 -7.29 -0.28
C CYS A 106 -0.80 -8.08 -1.24
N ARG A 107 -0.60 -7.95 -2.57
CA ARG A 107 -1.34 -8.72 -3.59
C ARG A 107 -1.14 -10.23 -3.46
N LEU A 108 0.06 -10.69 -3.09
CA LEU A 108 0.36 -12.11 -2.89
C LEU A 108 -0.14 -12.65 -1.54
N GLY A 109 -0.57 -11.77 -0.63
CA GLY A 109 -0.85 -12.13 0.76
C GLY A 109 0.42 -12.46 1.56
N ALA A 110 1.58 -12.01 1.09
CA ALA A 110 2.84 -12.08 1.82
C ALA A 110 2.87 -11.04 2.95
N ILE A 111 3.72 -11.26 3.94
CA ILE A 111 3.91 -10.37 5.09
C ILE A 111 5.09 -9.44 4.79
N ALA A 112 4.78 -8.19 4.45
CA ALA A 112 5.81 -7.17 4.29
C ALA A 112 6.33 -6.69 5.65
N ILE A 113 7.65 -6.66 5.83
CA ILE A 113 8.32 -6.19 7.05
C ILE A 113 9.19 -4.98 6.68
N PRO A 114 8.65 -3.74 6.74
CA PRO A 114 9.46 -2.54 6.56
C PRO A 114 10.53 -2.46 7.65
N ALA A 115 11.77 -2.22 7.27
CA ALA A 115 12.90 -2.14 8.19
C ALA A 115 13.76 -0.90 7.92
N THR A 116 14.31 -0.33 9.00
CA THR A 116 15.25 0.80 8.90
C THR A 116 16.55 0.36 8.25
N THR A 117 17.13 1.20 7.40
CA THR A 117 18.47 0.94 6.83
C THR A 117 19.60 1.14 7.83
N GLN A 118 19.29 1.46 9.10
CA GLN A 118 20.26 1.55 10.19
C GLN A 118 20.54 0.20 10.86
N LEU A 119 19.77 -0.85 10.53
CA LEU A 119 20.05 -2.20 11.03
C LEU A 119 21.46 -2.64 10.61
N MET A 120 22.18 -3.20 11.57
CA MET A 120 23.52 -3.74 11.38
C MET A 120 23.43 -5.21 10.95
N LYS A 121 24.52 -5.77 10.45
CA LYS A 121 24.59 -7.18 10.02
C LYS A 121 24.05 -8.16 11.08
N LYS A 122 24.31 -7.89 12.36
CA LYS A 122 23.86 -8.73 13.49
C LYS A 122 22.34 -8.68 13.74
N ASP A 123 21.65 -7.68 13.20
CA ASP A 123 20.20 -7.49 13.42
C ASP A 123 19.37 -8.13 12.29
N VAL A 124 20.02 -8.58 11.20
CA VAL A 124 19.39 -9.09 9.96
C VAL A 124 19.72 -10.57 9.69
N ALA A 125 20.68 -11.14 10.42
CA ALA A 125 21.20 -12.49 10.22
C ALA A 125 20.55 -13.53 11.15
#